data_AF-A0A8S3S798-F1
#
_entry.id   AF-A0A8S3S798-F1
#
_cell.length_a   1.000
_cell.length_b   1.000
_cell.length_c   1.000
_cell.angle_alpha   90.00
_cell.angle_beta   90.00
_cell.angle_gamma   90.00
#
_symmetry.space_group_name_H-M   'P 1'
#
loop_
_entity.id
_entity.type
_entity.pdbx_description
1 polymer ?
#
loop_
_entity_poly.entity_id
_entity_poly.type
_entity_poly.pdbx_seq_one_letter_code
_entity_poly.pdbx_strand_id
1 'polypeptide(L)'
;MKVVVEGEQSEEATVQTESHKAQSYIARTIAIPLPYKRPSRQAIHISNINELNLPKTCQLDFPDQDDLLTFKLTICPDEGFYRGGRFVFSFKVGQGYPHDPPKVKCETMVYHPNIDLEGNVCLNILREDWKPVLTINSIVYGLQYLFLEPNPEDPLNKEAADVLQNNRRLFEQNVSKSMRGGYIGSTMFDRFFGTSLDLSIGVWMCIG
;
A
#
# COMPACT_ATOMS: atom_id res chain seq x y z
N MET A 1 -6.71 44.85 -19.72
CA MET A 1 -7.17 43.45 -19.90
C MET A 1 -6.30 42.58 -19.04
N LYS A 2 -6.83 42.02 -17.95
CA LYS A 2 -6.13 41.08 -17.06
C LYS A 2 -6.78 39.72 -17.29
N VAL A 3 -6.04 38.79 -17.85
CA VAL A 3 -6.45 37.40 -18.01
C VAL A 3 -6.32 36.75 -16.64
N VAL A 4 -7.43 36.27 -16.08
CA VAL A 4 -7.42 35.48 -14.83
C VAL A 4 -7.20 34.03 -15.22
N VAL A 5 -6.20 33.42 -14.60
CA VAL A 5 -5.86 31.99 -14.68
C VAL A 5 -6.72 31.30 -13.62
N GLU A 6 -7.85 30.70 -14.00
CA GLU A 6 -8.77 29.97 -13.09
C GLU A 6 -8.67 28.45 -13.28
N GLY A 7 -7.45 27.91 -13.40
CA GLY A 7 -7.23 26.49 -13.68
C GLY A 7 -6.58 25.65 -12.57
N GLU A 8 -5.84 26.26 -11.63
CA GLU A 8 -4.95 25.49 -10.72
C GLU A 8 -5.51 25.27 -9.30
N GLN A 9 -6.57 25.96 -8.89
CA GLN A 9 -7.04 25.91 -7.48
C GLN A 9 -7.98 24.75 -7.14
N SER A 10 -8.52 24.03 -8.13
CA SER A 10 -9.50 22.95 -7.91
C SER A 10 -8.88 21.57 -7.65
N GLU A 11 -7.68 21.30 -8.17
CA GLU A 11 -6.99 20.01 -7.99
C GLU A 11 -6.36 19.89 -6.60
N GLU A 12 -5.78 20.98 -6.07
CA GLU A 12 -5.07 21.00 -4.78
C GLU A 12 -6.01 20.78 -3.58
N ALA A 13 -7.26 21.23 -3.66
CA ALA A 13 -8.26 21.08 -2.60
C ALA A 13 -8.81 19.64 -2.46
N THR A 14 -8.76 18.84 -3.53
CA THR A 14 -9.37 17.50 -3.57
C THR A 14 -8.38 16.40 -3.16
N VAL A 15 -7.11 16.52 -3.57
CA VAL A 15 -6.00 15.63 -3.14
C VAL A 15 -5.82 15.64 -1.62
N GLN A 16 -6.03 16.79 -0.98
CA GLN A 16 -6.00 16.93 0.49
C GLN A 16 -7.07 16.05 1.17
N THR A 17 -8.21 15.78 0.54
CA THR A 17 -9.31 15.06 1.20
C THR A 17 -9.05 13.57 1.39
N GLU A 18 -8.35 12.91 0.47
CA GLU A 18 -8.09 11.46 0.55
C GLU A 18 -6.79 11.15 1.28
N SER A 19 -5.79 12.02 1.14
CA SER A 19 -4.66 12.09 2.07
C SER A 19 -5.16 12.12 3.52
N HIS A 20 -6.14 12.99 3.79
CA HIS A 20 -6.78 13.07 5.09
C HIS A 20 -7.55 11.79 5.47
N LYS A 21 -8.17 11.06 4.52
CA LYS A 21 -8.83 9.78 4.81
C LYS A 21 -7.82 8.70 5.20
N ALA A 22 -6.76 8.51 4.40
CA ALA A 22 -5.71 7.54 4.69
C ALA A 22 -4.99 7.90 6.00
N GLN A 23 -4.63 9.16 6.20
CA GLN A 23 -4.05 9.64 7.47
C GLN A 23 -5.03 9.52 8.64
N SER A 24 -6.34 9.73 8.43
CA SER A 24 -7.36 9.52 9.47
C SER A 24 -7.49 8.04 9.83
N TYR A 25 -7.46 7.14 8.85
CA TYR A 25 -7.43 5.69 9.07
C TYR A 25 -6.18 5.30 9.86
N ILE A 26 -5.00 5.72 9.40
CA ILE A 26 -3.72 5.52 10.09
C ILE A 26 -3.79 6.04 11.54
N ALA A 27 -4.30 7.26 11.74
CA ALA A 27 -4.41 7.86 13.06
C ALA A 27 -5.36 7.07 13.98
N ARG A 28 -6.51 6.63 13.49
CA ARG A 28 -7.46 5.81 14.26
C ARG A 28 -6.87 4.46 14.63
N THR A 29 -6.17 3.80 13.71
CA THR A 29 -5.64 2.46 13.93
C THR A 29 -4.39 2.47 14.82
N ILE A 30 -3.60 3.55 14.78
CA ILE A 30 -2.42 3.72 15.65
C ILE A 30 -2.78 4.30 17.03
N ALA A 31 -3.94 4.94 17.22
CA ALA A 31 -4.34 5.58 18.47
C ALA A 31 -4.67 4.63 19.65
N ILE A 32 -4.40 3.32 19.52
CA ILE A 32 -4.29 2.44 20.70
C ILE A 32 -3.02 2.85 21.45
N PRO A 33 -3.10 3.31 22.71
CA PRO A 33 -1.98 3.97 23.37
C PRO A 33 -0.84 2.97 23.63
N LEU A 34 0.20 3.01 22.79
CA LEU A 34 1.49 2.44 23.14
C LEU A 34 2.17 3.38 24.15
N PRO A 35 2.77 2.87 25.24
CA PRO A 35 3.53 3.69 26.15
C PRO A 35 4.72 4.31 25.42
N TYR A 36 4.60 5.59 25.04
CA TYR A 36 5.63 6.37 24.38
C TYR A 36 6.80 6.60 25.35
N LYS A 37 7.79 5.71 25.34
CA LYS A 37 9.10 5.98 25.96
C LYS A 37 9.98 6.68 24.93
N ARG A 38 10.32 7.94 25.21
CA ARG A 38 11.29 8.72 24.42
C ARG A 38 12.63 8.00 24.37
N PRO A 39 13.15 7.64 23.20
CA PRO A 39 14.43 6.98 23.15
C PRO A 39 15.46 7.91 22.44
N SER A 40 16.72 7.82 22.86
CA SER A 40 17.82 8.72 22.47
C SER A 40 18.13 8.75 20.96
N ARG A 41 18.59 9.92 20.51
CA ARG A 41 18.48 10.50 19.16
C ARG A 41 19.09 9.79 17.94
N GLN A 42 19.64 8.57 18.00
CA GLN A 42 20.33 8.04 16.81
C GLN A 42 20.34 6.50 16.62
N ALA A 43 19.52 5.72 17.32
CA ALA A 43 19.57 4.25 17.16
C ALA A 43 18.23 3.49 17.27
N ILE A 44 17.06 4.15 17.19
CA ILE A 44 15.83 3.58 17.78
C ILE A 44 14.62 3.55 16.84
N HIS A 45 14.80 3.63 15.52
CA HIS A 45 13.65 3.54 14.60
C HIS A 45 13.54 2.22 13.83
N ILE A 46 14.66 1.54 13.54
CA ILE A 46 14.67 0.29 12.75
C ILE A 46 14.63 -0.95 13.65
N SER A 47 15.21 -0.90 14.85
CA SER A 47 15.18 -2.00 15.83
C SER A 47 13.78 -2.39 16.28
N ASN A 48 12.79 -1.50 16.10
CA ASN A 48 11.38 -1.75 16.42
C ASN A 48 10.60 -2.37 15.25
N ILE A 49 11.18 -2.60 14.05
CA ILE A 49 10.43 -3.19 12.93
C ILE A 49 9.95 -4.62 13.26
N ASN A 50 10.69 -5.33 14.11
CA ASN A 50 10.30 -6.65 14.60
C ASN A 50 9.22 -6.61 15.69
N GLU A 51 8.94 -5.44 16.28
CA GLU A 51 7.94 -5.23 17.34
C GLU A 51 6.72 -4.45 16.82
N LEU A 52 6.51 -4.42 15.51
CA LEU A 52 5.39 -3.69 14.91
C LEU A 52 4.08 -4.42 15.18
N ASN A 53 3.12 -3.71 15.80
CA ASN A 53 1.73 -4.13 15.85
C ASN A 53 1.09 -3.96 14.47
N LEU A 54 1.22 -4.98 13.64
CA LEU A 54 0.65 -5.04 12.30
C LEU A 54 -0.79 -5.58 12.33
N PRO A 55 -1.63 -5.18 11.35
CA PRO A 55 -2.88 -5.87 11.07
C PRO A 55 -2.65 -7.37 10.87
N LYS A 56 -3.64 -8.20 11.25
CA LYS A 56 -3.59 -9.66 11.01
C LYS A 56 -3.44 -10.02 9.53
N THR A 57 -3.89 -9.14 8.64
CA THR A 57 -3.78 -9.26 7.18
C THR A 57 -2.39 -8.92 6.66
N CYS A 58 -1.43 -8.53 7.50
CA CYS A 58 -0.13 -8.03 7.09
C CYS A 58 1.00 -8.83 7.76
N GLN A 59 2.00 -9.21 6.97
CA GLN A 59 3.18 -9.94 7.45
C GLN A 59 4.46 -9.32 6.87
N LEU A 60 5.46 -9.10 7.71
CA LEU A 60 6.80 -8.71 7.28
C LEU A 60 7.70 -9.94 7.15
N ASP A 61 8.56 -9.91 6.15
CA ASP A 61 9.57 -10.92 5.87
C ASP A 61 10.92 -10.23 5.59
N PHE A 62 11.99 -10.75 6.17
CA PHE A 62 13.35 -10.24 6.01
C PHE A 62 14.19 -11.33 5.33
N PRO A 63 14.33 -11.25 3.99
CA PRO A 63 15.04 -12.30 3.24
C PRO A 63 16.51 -12.44 3.65
N ASP A 64 17.13 -11.33 4.05
CA ASP A 64 18.47 -11.27 4.61
C ASP A 64 18.37 -10.81 6.07
N GLN A 65 18.88 -11.63 6.99
CA GLN A 65 18.84 -11.33 8.43
C GLN A 65 19.83 -10.23 8.83
N ASP A 66 20.84 -9.99 8.00
CA ASP A 66 21.84 -8.95 8.23
C ASP A 66 21.42 -7.61 7.61
N ASP A 67 20.47 -7.60 6.67
CA ASP A 67 19.90 -6.38 6.06
C ASP A 67 18.45 -6.11 6.53
N LEU A 68 18.34 -5.36 7.63
CA LEU A 68 17.04 -4.89 8.14
C LEU A 68 16.45 -3.71 7.35
N LEU A 69 17.18 -3.14 6.39
CA LEU A 69 16.75 -1.99 5.59
C LEU A 69 16.01 -2.42 4.31
N THR A 70 16.19 -3.67 3.90
CA THR A 70 15.50 -4.28 2.75
C THR A 70 14.63 -5.43 3.23
N PHE A 71 13.31 -5.27 3.12
CA PHE A 71 12.36 -6.27 3.59
C PHE A 71 11.13 -6.33 2.70
N LYS A 72 10.31 -7.36 2.89
CA LYS A 72 9.06 -7.55 2.17
C LYS A 72 7.87 -7.42 3.11
N LEU A 73 6.79 -6.85 2.60
CA LEU A 73 5.48 -6.82 3.23
C LEU A 73 4.53 -7.66 2.38
N THR A 74 3.88 -8.64 2.98
CA THR A 74 2.75 -9.35 2.38
C THR A 74 1.45 -8.83 2.98
N ILE A 75 0.50 -8.42 2.13
CA ILE A 75 -0.86 -8.05 2.52
C ILE A 75 -1.83 -9.09 1.95
N CYS A 76 -2.64 -9.67 2.81
CA CYS A 76 -3.70 -10.63 2.49
C CYS A 76 -5.06 -10.04 2.94
N PRO A 77 -5.73 -9.21 2.11
CA PRO A 77 -7.00 -8.60 2.48
C PRO A 77 -8.07 -9.67 2.76
N ASP A 78 -8.80 -9.51 3.85
CA ASP A 78 -9.89 -10.39 4.29
C ASP A 78 -11.29 -9.82 3.99
N GLU A 79 -11.36 -8.59 3.49
CA GLU A 79 -12.56 -7.88 3.04
C GLU A 79 -12.30 -7.03 1.78
N GLY A 80 -13.34 -6.33 1.29
CA GLY A 80 -13.26 -5.47 0.12
C GLY A 80 -13.11 -6.22 -1.21
N PHE A 81 -12.78 -5.48 -2.29
CA PHE A 81 -12.69 -6.03 -3.65
C PHE A 81 -11.59 -7.08 -3.79
N TYR A 82 -10.51 -6.95 -3.01
CA TYR A 82 -9.29 -7.75 -3.12
C TYR A 82 -9.25 -8.90 -2.10
N ARG A 83 -10.38 -9.20 -1.46
CA ARG A 83 -10.51 -10.27 -0.48
C ARG A 83 -9.99 -11.60 -1.04
N GLY A 84 -9.13 -12.27 -0.25
CA GLY A 84 -8.51 -13.55 -0.61
C GLY A 84 -7.33 -13.43 -1.57
N GLY A 85 -6.89 -12.21 -1.88
CA GLY A 85 -5.65 -11.94 -2.59
C GLY A 85 -4.42 -12.01 -1.69
N ARG A 86 -3.24 -12.01 -2.32
CA ARG A 86 -1.95 -11.95 -1.64
C ARG A 86 -1.05 -11.00 -2.43
N PHE A 87 -0.71 -9.86 -1.83
CA PHE A 87 0.05 -8.78 -2.47
C PHE A 87 1.37 -8.56 -1.75
N VAL A 88 2.47 -8.70 -2.48
CA VAL A 88 3.83 -8.54 -1.94
C VAL A 88 4.38 -7.19 -2.34
N PHE A 89 4.93 -6.47 -1.37
CA PHE A 89 5.61 -5.20 -1.55
C PHE A 89 7.06 -5.33 -1.08
N SER A 90 8.01 -4.82 -1.85
CA SER A 90 9.38 -4.61 -1.40
C SER A 90 9.52 -3.23 -0.76
N PHE A 91 10.24 -3.18 0.35
CA PHE A 91 10.63 -1.97 1.04
C PHE A 91 12.15 -1.83 0.99
N LYS A 92 12.62 -0.61 0.74
CA LYS A 92 14.03 -0.24 0.85
C LYS A 92 14.17 1.08 1.59
N VAL A 93 14.68 1.01 2.82
CA VAL A 93 14.97 2.16 3.66
C VAL A 93 16.30 2.76 3.23
N GLY A 94 16.27 4.01 2.76
CA GLY A 94 17.47 4.73 2.34
C GLY A 94 18.23 5.36 3.51
N GLN A 95 19.46 5.81 3.24
CA GLN A 95 20.31 6.51 4.22
C GLN A 95 19.72 7.86 4.67
N GLY A 96 18.82 8.45 3.87
CA GLY A 96 18.11 9.69 4.21
C GLY A 96 16.95 9.51 5.18
N TYR A 97 16.60 8.28 5.57
CA TYR A 97 15.52 8.03 6.52
C TYR A 97 15.86 8.59 7.92
N PRO A 98 14.91 9.25 8.64
CA PRO A 98 13.50 9.43 8.32
C PRO A 98 13.17 10.74 7.57
N HIS A 99 14.16 11.49 7.11
CA HIS A 99 13.91 12.72 6.33
C HIS A 99 13.30 12.39 4.97
N ASP A 100 13.79 11.33 4.33
CA ASP A 100 13.21 10.75 3.11
C ASP A 100 12.36 9.51 3.45
N PRO A 101 11.24 9.28 2.73
CA PRO A 101 10.46 8.06 2.90
C PRO A 101 11.23 6.83 2.38
N PRO A 102 10.93 5.62 2.89
CA PRO A 102 11.36 4.37 2.26
C PRO A 102 10.83 4.26 0.83
N LYS A 103 11.60 3.60 -0.04
CA LYS A 103 11.11 3.22 -1.37
C LYS A 103 10.26 1.96 -1.25
N VAL A 104 9.06 2.00 -1.82
CA VAL A 104 8.13 0.87 -1.83
C VAL A 104 7.73 0.53 -3.26
N LYS A 105 7.73 -0.77 -3.61
CA LYS A 105 7.20 -1.27 -4.87
C LYS A 105 6.33 -2.49 -4.65
N CYS A 106 5.22 -2.59 -5.37
CA CYS A 106 4.43 -3.80 -5.47
C CYS A 106 5.16 -4.79 -6.40
N GLU A 107 5.47 -5.99 -5.90
CA GLU A 107 6.03 -7.08 -6.71
C GLU A 107 4.92 -7.95 -7.34
N THR A 108 3.68 -7.76 -6.87
CA THR A 108 2.49 -8.47 -7.36
C THR A 108 1.81 -7.67 -8.45
N MET A 109 1.72 -8.23 -9.66
CA MET A 109 0.95 -7.61 -10.74
C MET A 109 -0.55 -7.62 -10.37
N VAL A 110 -1.15 -6.44 -10.25
CA VAL A 110 -2.52 -6.29 -9.74
C VAL A 110 -3.29 -5.26 -10.54
N TYR A 111 -4.57 -5.54 -10.82
CA TYR A 111 -5.50 -4.57 -11.38
C TYR A 111 -5.99 -3.65 -10.26
N HIS A 112 -5.37 -2.48 -10.11
CA HIS A 112 -5.65 -1.55 -9.02
C HIS A 112 -5.49 -0.09 -9.48
N PRO A 113 -6.39 0.85 -9.12
CA PRO A 113 -6.29 2.27 -9.51
C PRO A 113 -4.94 2.92 -9.17
N ASN A 114 -4.45 2.70 -7.95
CA ASN A 114 -3.23 3.33 -7.42
C ASN A 114 -1.93 2.52 -7.61
N ILE A 115 -1.93 1.43 -8.38
CA ILE A 115 -0.72 0.61 -8.64
C ILE A 115 -0.63 0.37 -10.16
N ASP A 116 0.52 0.68 -10.76
CA ASP A 116 0.78 0.36 -12.17
C ASP A 116 1.35 -1.04 -12.39
N LEU A 117 1.54 -1.41 -13.66
CA LEU A 117 2.03 -2.73 -14.04
C LEU A 117 3.53 -2.92 -13.71
N GLU A 118 4.27 -1.82 -13.54
CA GLU A 118 5.67 -1.78 -13.12
C GLU A 118 5.84 -1.78 -11.58
N GLY A 119 4.72 -1.90 -10.86
CA GLY A 119 4.68 -2.01 -9.41
C GLY A 119 4.89 -0.71 -8.65
N ASN A 120 4.86 0.45 -9.32
CA ASN A 120 4.88 1.73 -8.63
C ASN A 120 3.55 1.93 -7.90
N VAL A 121 3.63 2.53 -6.71
CA VAL A 121 2.46 2.76 -5.85
C VAL A 121 2.22 4.27 -5.73
N CYS A 122 0.97 4.68 -5.91
CA CYS A 122 0.52 6.03 -5.56
C CYS A 122 -0.06 6.01 -4.14
N LEU A 123 0.78 6.38 -3.18
CA LEU A 123 0.40 6.60 -1.80
C LEU A 123 1.05 7.92 -1.37
N ASN A 124 0.24 8.92 -1.08
CA ASN A 124 0.64 10.29 -0.74
C ASN A 124 1.72 10.38 0.36
N ILE A 125 1.62 9.55 1.40
CA ILE A 125 2.60 9.53 2.50
C ILE A 125 3.96 8.96 2.10
N LEU A 126 4.11 8.39 0.90
CA LEU A 126 5.41 8.03 0.31
C LEU A 126 6.00 9.16 -0.55
N ARG A 127 5.33 10.31 -0.63
CA ARG A 127 5.66 11.44 -1.51
C ARG A 127 5.49 12.77 -0.76
N GLU A 128 4.56 13.62 -1.20
CA GLU A 128 4.34 14.99 -0.71
C GLU A 128 3.91 15.06 0.76
N ASP A 129 3.22 14.03 1.26
CA ASP A 129 2.73 14.01 2.65
C ASP A 129 3.65 13.27 3.61
N TRP A 130 4.83 12.84 3.16
CA TRP A 130 5.82 12.25 4.04
C TRP A 130 6.27 13.28 5.08
N LYS A 131 6.28 12.85 6.35
CA LYS A 131 6.83 13.63 7.47
C LYS A 131 7.71 12.69 8.29
N PRO A 132 8.87 13.13 8.83
CA PRO A 132 9.75 12.29 9.64
C PRO A 132 9.13 11.69 10.91
N VAL A 133 7.93 12.13 11.28
CA VAL A 133 7.13 11.55 12.36
C VAL A 133 6.38 10.29 11.94
N LEU A 134 6.19 10.07 10.64
CA LEU A 134 5.58 8.86 10.09
C LEU A 134 6.57 7.69 10.17
N THR A 135 6.01 6.50 10.32
CA THR A 135 6.77 5.27 10.60
C THR A 135 6.51 4.23 9.51
N ILE A 136 7.27 3.12 9.53
CA ILE A 136 6.97 1.96 8.69
C ILE A 136 5.53 1.48 8.90
N ASN A 137 5.03 1.47 10.14
CA ASN A 137 3.61 1.14 10.43
C ASN A 137 2.65 2.07 9.69
N SER A 138 2.91 3.38 9.69
CA SER A 138 2.07 4.35 8.98
C SER A 138 1.97 3.99 7.49
N ILE A 139 3.07 3.54 6.88
CA ILE A 139 3.09 3.09 5.49
C ILE A 139 2.31 1.77 5.33
N VAL A 140 2.52 0.78 6.20
CA VAL A 140 1.79 -0.50 6.15
C VAL A 140 0.28 -0.28 6.22
N TYR A 141 -0.19 0.56 7.15
CA TYR A 141 -1.61 0.91 7.24
C TYR A 141 -2.11 1.66 6.01
N GLY A 142 -1.30 2.57 5.44
CA GLY A 142 -1.63 3.25 4.20
C GLY A 142 -1.78 2.29 3.01
N LEU A 143 -0.85 1.34 2.86
CA LEU A 143 -0.92 0.31 1.81
C LEU A 143 -2.12 -0.61 2.00
N GLN A 144 -2.41 -1.05 3.24
CA GLN A 144 -3.60 -1.85 3.53
C GLN A 144 -4.88 -1.08 3.15
N TYR A 145 -4.93 0.21 3.50
CA TYR A 145 -6.10 1.05 3.21
C TYR A 145 -6.38 1.17 1.70
N LEU A 146 -5.36 1.21 0.84
CA LEU A 146 -5.56 1.21 -0.61
C LEU A 146 -6.37 0.00 -1.11
N PHE A 147 -6.20 -1.18 -0.49
CA PHE A 147 -6.98 -2.37 -0.83
C PHE A 147 -8.41 -2.35 -0.27
N LEU A 148 -8.66 -1.58 0.79
CA LEU A 148 -10.00 -1.42 1.37
C LEU A 148 -10.80 -0.39 0.56
N GLU A 149 -10.19 0.78 0.32
CA GLU A 149 -10.79 1.93 -0.35
C GLU A 149 -9.85 2.45 -1.44
N PRO A 150 -9.87 1.87 -2.65
CA PRO A 150 -9.06 2.35 -3.77
C PRO A 150 -9.44 3.78 -4.16
N ASN A 151 -8.43 4.61 -4.44
CA ASN A 151 -8.61 6.02 -4.77
C ASN A 151 -8.60 6.22 -6.31
N PRO A 152 -9.69 6.71 -6.92
CA PRO A 152 -9.74 6.91 -8.36
C PRO A 152 -9.36 8.33 -8.83
N GLU A 153 -9.01 9.26 -7.93
CA GLU A 153 -8.76 10.68 -8.23
C GLU A 153 -7.35 10.95 -8.78
N ASP A 154 -6.31 10.28 -8.27
CA ASP A 154 -4.94 10.31 -8.83
C ASP A 154 -4.42 8.89 -9.14
N PRO A 155 -4.99 8.23 -10.18
CA PRO A 155 -4.71 6.84 -10.46
C PRO A 155 -3.48 6.69 -11.36
N LEU A 156 -2.64 5.69 -11.03
CA LEU A 156 -1.62 5.20 -11.96
C LEU A 156 -2.23 4.33 -13.07
N ASN A 157 -3.32 3.62 -12.73
CA ASN A 157 -4.11 2.85 -13.68
C ASN A 157 -5.45 3.55 -13.95
N LYS A 158 -5.46 4.40 -14.98
CA LYS A 158 -6.63 5.20 -15.37
C LYS A 158 -7.84 4.35 -15.76
N GLU A 159 -7.61 3.20 -16.41
CA GLU A 159 -8.70 2.28 -16.78
C GLU A 159 -9.38 1.71 -15.53
N ALA A 160 -8.59 1.24 -14.57
CA ALA A 160 -9.13 0.71 -13.31
C ALA A 160 -9.92 1.77 -12.52
N ALA A 161 -9.42 3.01 -12.50
CA ALA A 161 -10.11 4.12 -11.84
C ALA A 161 -11.44 4.49 -12.53
N ASP A 162 -11.44 4.61 -13.86
CA ASP A 162 -12.65 4.91 -14.62
C ASP A 162 -13.74 3.85 -14.41
N VAL A 163 -13.37 2.57 -14.45
CA VAL A 163 -14.31 1.47 -14.19
C VAL A 163 -14.81 1.51 -12.74
N LEU A 164 -13.97 1.84 -11.76
CA LEU A 164 -14.38 1.98 -10.36
C LEU A 164 -15.43 3.09 -10.18
N GLN A 165 -15.22 4.26 -10.79
CA GLN A 165 -16.14 5.40 -10.69
C GLN A 165 -17.46 5.14 -11.42
N ASN A 166 -17.39 4.56 -12.63
CA ASN A 166 -18.55 4.45 -13.52
C ASN A 166 -19.33 3.15 -13.34
N ASN A 167 -18.67 2.05 -12.94
CA ASN A 167 -19.30 0.73 -12.82
C ASN A 167 -18.61 -0.15 -11.77
N ARG A 168 -18.95 0.11 -10.51
CA ARG A 168 -18.43 -0.62 -9.34
C ARG A 168 -18.54 -2.15 -9.46
N ARG A 169 -19.62 -2.67 -10.06
CA ARG A 169 -19.82 -4.11 -10.24
C ARG A 169 -18.86 -4.69 -11.29
N LEU A 170 -18.63 -3.97 -12.39
CA LEU A 170 -17.64 -4.37 -13.39
C LEU A 170 -16.23 -4.32 -12.81
N PHE A 171 -15.93 -3.31 -11.99
CA PHE A 171 -14.66 -3.23 -11.27
C PHE A 171 -14.42 -4.48 -10.42
N GLU A 172 -15.39 -4.87 -9.60
CA GLU A 172 -15.32 -6.09 -8.78
C GLU A 172 -15.11 -7.35 -9.64
N GLN A 173 -15.82 -7.46 -10.77
CA GLN A 173 -15.63 -8.58 -11.70
C GLN A 173 -14.23 -8.61 -12.32
N ASN A 174 -13.69 -7.45 -12.69
CA ASN A 174 -12.35 -7.31 -13.25
C ASN A 174 -11.29 -7.70 -12.23
N VAL A 175 -11.37 -7.19 -11.00
CA VAL A 175 -10.47 -7.57 -9.88
C VAL A 175 -10.51 -9.08 -9.64
N SER A 176 -11.71 -9.65 -9.55
CA SER A 176 -11.88 -11.09 -9.33
C SER A 176 -11.31 -11.92 -10.49
N LYS A 177 -11.46 -11.45 -11.73
CA LYS A 177 -10.92 -12.10 -12.92
C LYS A 177 -9.40 -11.99 -12.99
N SER A 178 -8.82 -10.83 -12.72
CA SER A 178 -7.37 -10.63 -12.75
C SER A 178 -6.67 -11.46 -11.68
N MET A 179 -7.20 -11.52 -10.45
CA MET A 179 -6.62 -12.30 -9.35
C MET A 179 -6.61 -13.82 -9.62
N ARG A 180 -7.60 -14.33 -10.37
CA ARG A 180 -7.67 -15.75 -10.76
C ARG A 180 -6.74 -16.11 -11.93
N GLY A 181 -6.05 -15.15 -12.51
CA GLY A 181 -5.28 -15.31 -13.72
C GLY A 181 -6.17 -15.13 -14.94
N GLY A 182 -6.00 -14.01 -15.65
CA GLY A 182 -6.85 -13.71 -16.79
C GLY A 182 -6.60 -12.34 -17.40
N TYR A 183 -7.25 -12.10 -18.53
CA TYR A 183 -7.11 -10.85 -19.28
C TYR A 183 -8.14 -9.81 -18.85
N ILE A 184 -7.67 -8.58 -18.62
CA ILE A 184 -8.49 -7.36 -18.60
C ILE A 184 -8.04 -6.51 -19.79
N GLY A 185 -8.95 -6.28 -20.74
CA GLY A 185 -8.57 -5.76 -22.05
C GLY A 185 -7.54 -6.66 -22.73
N SER A 186 -6.39 -6.10 -23.09
CA SER A 186 -5.24 -6.81 -23.67
C SER A 186 -4.18 -7.22 -22.64
N THR A 187 -4.33 -6.84 -21.37
CA THR A 187 -3.34 -7.11 -20.33
C THR A 187 -3.66 -8.43 -19.62
N MET A 188 -2.69 -9.34 -19.62
CA MET A 188 -2.75 -10.60 -18.86
C MET A 188 -2.28 -10.33 -17.43
N PHE A 189 -3.06 -10.76 -16.45
CA PHE A 189 -2.67 -10.77 -15.04
C PHE A 189 -2.37 -12.19 -14.60
N ASP A 190 -1.23 -12.39 -13.96
CA ASP A 190 -0.84 -13.69 -13.43
C ASP A 190 -1.81 -14.17 -12.35
N ARG A 191 -2.02 -15.49 -12.29
CA ARG A 191 -2.83 -16.09 -11.22
C ARG A 191 -2.08 -15.98 -9.90
N PHE A 192 -2.70 -15.37 -8.90
CA PHE A 192 -2.21 -15.39 -7.53
C PHE A 192 -2.93 -16.47 -6.73
N PHE A 193 -2.19 -17.48 -6.24
CA PHE A 193 -2.73 -18.50 -5.35
C PHE A 193 -2.86 -17.93 -3.93
N GLY A 194 -4.09 -17.63 -3.51
CA GLY A 194 -4.47 -17.68 -2.09
C GLY A 194 -4.55 -19.14 -1.65
N THR A 195 -3.42 -19.72 -1.24
CA THR A 195 -3.24 -21.08 -0.69
C THR A 195 -3.46 -22.28 -1.64
N SER A 196 -2.36 -22.97 -2.00
CA SER A 196 -2.11 -24.39 -1.69
C SER A 196 -0.76 -24.83 -2.31
N LEU A 197 0.18 -25.26 -1.46
CA LEU A 197 1.40 -26.01 -1.82
C LEU A 197 2.37 -25.33 -2.79
N ASP A 198 3.11 -24.33 -2.33
CA ASP A 198 4.51 -24.22 -2.77
C ASP A 198 5.38 -24.95 -1.74
N LEU A 199 5.77 -26.18 -2.05
CA LEU A 199 6.67 -27.00 -1.23
C LEU A 199 8.14 -26.51 -1.29
N SER A 200 8.42 -25.42 -2.00
CA SER A 200 9.79 -24.94 -2.23
C SER A 200 10.23 -23.84 -1.26
N ILE A 201 9.30 -23.19 -0.55
CA ILE A 201 9.61 -22.01 0.28
C ILE A 201 8.87 -22.17 1.62
N GLY A 202 9.60 -22.55 2.65
CA GLY A 202 9.09 -22.98 3.96
C GLY A 202 8.47 -21.91 4.83
N VAL A 203 7.44 -21.19 4.36
CA VAL A 203 6.65 -20.26 5.19
C VAL A 203 5.20 -20.71 5.19
N TRP A 204 4.78 -21.30 6.32
CA TRP A 204 3.42 -21.78 6.54
C TRP A 204 2.47 -20.67 7.03
N MET A 205 1.28 -20.70 6.41
CA MET A 205 -0.06 -20.29 6.88
C MET A 205 -0.41 -18.81 7.13
N CYS A 206 -1.20 -18.27 6.19
CA CYS A 206 -2.38 -17.48 6.51
C CYS A 206 -3.61 -18.42 6.52
N ILE A 207 -4.04 -18.90 7.68
CA ILE A 207 -5.38 -19.47 7.87
C ILE A 207 -5.87 -19.11 9.28
N GLY A 208 -7.05 -18.48 9.37
CA GLY A 208 -7.91 -18.47 10.57
C GLY A 208 -7.80 -17.27 11.48
#